data_AF-X1U1Y8-F1
#
_entry.id   AF-X1U1Y8-F1
#
_cell.length_a   1.000
_cell.length_b   1.000
_cell.length_c   1.000
_cell.angle_alpha   90.00
_cell.angle_beta   90.00
_cell.angle_gamma   90.00
#
_symmetry.space_group_name_H-M   'P 1'
#
loop_
_entity.id
_entity.type
_entity.pdbx_description
1 polymer ?
#
loop_
_entity_poly.entity_id
_entity_poly.type
_entity_poly.pdbx_seq_one_letter_code
_entity_poly.pdbx_strand_id
1 'polypeptide(L)'
;SKGVGIYFCTQDPSDVPDDVLGQLGLKVQHALRAFTAKDRKNIKRTSENYPISEFYKTDEIITSLGIGEALITALNEKGIPTPLAATYMRAPMTRMDVLTEPEVRSLVRSSDLVPVYEETIDGETAYEILMEKIEASQKEDHQEKLKEENRKARPKKEDDSLFKELSKNTMVRQVGRTVARELARGLLGALGVSAATRKRRS
;
A
#
# COMPACT_ATOMS: atom_id res chain seq x y z
N SER A 1 -6.97 -18.17 -16.89
CA SER A 1 -5.86 -17.38 -16.34
C SER A 1 -5.90 -16.01 -16.99
N LYS A 2 -5.78 -14.90 -16.25
CA LYS A 2 -6.09 -13.52 -16.70
C LYS A 2 -5.14 -12.95 -17.78
N GLY A 3 -4.40 -13.78 -18.51
CA GLY A 3 -3.46 -13.34 -19.55
C GLY A 3 -2.23 -12.58 -19.02
N VAL A 4 -1.91 -12.70 -17.73
CA VAL A 4 -0.80 -11.98 -17.09
C VAL A 4 0.49 -12.78 -17.23
N GLY A 5 1.55 -12.16 -17.76
CA GLY A 5 2.91 -12.69 -17.80
C GLY A 5 3.80 -12.03 -16.76
N ILE A 6 4.65 -12.80 -16.09
CA ILE A 6 5.62 -12.32 -15.10
C ILE A 6 7.02 -12.70 -15.59
N TYR A 7 7.92 -11.73 -15.59
CA TYR A 7 9.31 -11.90 -16.01
C TYR A 7 10.24 -11.45 -14.89
N PHE A 8 11.18 -12.32 -14.51
CA PHE A 8 12.23 -12.00 -13.54
C PHE A 8 13.55 -11.83 -14.28
N CYS A 9 14.18 -10.68 -14.11
CA CYS A 9 15.48 -10.35 -14.71
C CYS A 9 16.49 -10.12 -13.58
N THR A 10 17.44 -11.02 -13.43
CA THR A 10 18.53 -10.93 -12.44
C THR A 10 19.87 -11.36 -13.04
N GLN A 11 20.97 -10.92 -12.41
CA GLN A 11 22.32 -11.38 -12.70
C GLN A 11 22.69 -12.65 -11.93
N ASP A 12 22.11 -12.89 -10.74
CA ASP A 12 22.35 -14.09 -9.93
C ASP A 12 21.09 -14.97 -9.91
N PRO A 13 21.14 -16.21 -10.42
CA PRO A 13 20.01 -17.12 -10.38
C PRO A 13 19.54 -17.44 -8.95
N SER A 14 20.37 -17.21 -7.94
CA SER A 14 20.04 -17.42 -6.52
C SER A 14 19.06 -16.38 -5.95
N ASP A 15 18.84 -15.26 -6.65
CA ASP A 15 17.92 -14.21 -6.20
C ASP A 15 16.45 -14.60 -6.34
N VAL A 16 16.14 -15.59 -7.17
CA VAL A 16 14.78 -16.09 -7.37
C VAL A 16 14.59 -17.37 -6.55
N PRO A 17 13.63 -17.41 -5.60
CA PRO A 17 13.36 -18.61 -4.82
C PRO A 17 12.99 -19.82 -5.69
N ASP A 18 13.40 -21.02 -5.26
CA ASP A 18 13.19 -22.27 -6.01
C ASP A 18 11.69 -22.53 -6.32
N ASP A 19 10.80 -22.19 -5.38
CA ASP A 19 9.33 -22.34 -5.55
C ASP A 19 8.77 -21.49 -6.69
N VAL A 20 9.39 -20.32 -6.94
CA VAL A 20 9.02 -19.44 -8.06
C VAL A 20 9.71 -19.93 -9.33
N LEU A 21 10.98 -20.29 -9.26
CA LEU A 21 11.80 -20.74 -10.38
C LEU A 21 11.23 -22.01 -11.03
N GLY A 22 10.62 -22.90 -10.23
CA GLY A 22 9.90 -24.09 -10.71
C GLY A 22 8.62 -23.79 -11.48
N GLN A 23 8.04 -22.60 -11.33
CA GLN A 23 6.82 -22.16 -12.04
C GLN A 23 7.13 -21.40 -13.33
N LEU A 24 8.38 -20.97 -13.54
CA LEU A 24 8.80 -20.22 -14.72
C LEU A 24 9.01 -21.17 -15.91
N GLY A 25 8.09 -21.09 -16.86
CA GLY A 25 8.14 -21.91 -18.08
C GLY A 25 9.15 -21.44 -19.13
N LEU A 26 9.49 -20.15 -19.13
CA LEU A 26 10.48 -19.55 -20.03
C LEU A 26 11.76 -19.28 -19.25
N LYS A 27 12.90 -19.78 -19.76
CA LYS A 27 14.22 -19.48 -19.22
C LYS A 27 15.12 -18.99 -20.34
N VAL A 28 15.71 -17.82 -20.12
CA VAL A 28 16.71 -17.20 -21.01
C VAL A 28 17.93 -16.92 -20.15
N GLN A 29 19.01 -17.63 -20.41
CA GLN A 29 20.20 -17.62 -19.56
C GLN A 29 21.42 -17.24 -20.37
N HIS A 30 21.96 -16.07 -20.04
CA HIS A 30 23.25 -15.62 -20.55
C HIS A 30 24.41 -16.33 -19.83
N ALA A 31 25.62 -16.11 -20.36
CA ALA A 31 26.84 -16.69 -19.83
C ALA A 31 27.00 -16.42 -18.32
N LEU A 32 27.22 -17.48 -17.54
CA LEU A 32 27.61 -17.37 -16.14
C LEU A 32 29.13 -17.50 -16.03
N ARG A 33 29.76 -16.58 -15.30
CA ARG A 33 31.20 -16.59 -15.05
C ARG A 33 31.48 -17.10 -13.65
N ALA A 34 32.40 -18.06 -13.54
CA ALA A 34 32.79 -18.63 -12.25
C ALA A 34 34.16 -18.09 -11.85
N PHE A 35 34.21 -17.27 -10.79
CA PHE A 35 35.49 -16.80 -10.22
C PHE A 35 35.79 -17.50 -8.90
N THR A 36 34.75 -17.87 -8.15
CA THR A 36 34.85 -18.52 -6.85
C THR A 36 34.37 -19.97 -6.87
N ALA A 37 34.69 -20.72 -5.81
CA ALA A 37 34.15 -22.06 -5.62
C ALA A 37 32.62 -22.07 -5.41
N LYS A 38 32.08 -20.98 -4.83
CA LYS A 38 30.63 -20.80 -4.68
C LYS A 38 29.97 -20.68 -6.06
N ASP A 39 30.56 -19.88 -6.96
CA ASP A 39 30.01 -19.66 -8.30
C ASP A 39 29.96 -20.97 -9.10
N ARG A 40 31.02 -21.80 -9.01
CA ARG A 40 31.02 -23.13 -9.66
C ARG A 40 29.90 -24.04 -9.17
N LYS A 41 29.61 -24.02 -7.86
CA LYS A 41 28.49 -24.79 -7.30
C LYS A 41 27.15 -24.23 -7.77
N ASN A 42 27.00 -22.91 -7.79
CA ASN A 42 25.79 -22.24 -8.24
C ASN A 42 25.52 -22.51 -9.73
N ILE A 43 26.55 -22.48 -10.57
CA ILE A 43 26.45 -22.82 -11.99
C ILE A 43 25.99 -24.26 -12.18
N LYS A 44 26.58 -25.21 -11.44
CA LYS A 44 26.17 -26.61 -11.50
C LYS A 44 24.70 -26.80 -11.06
N ARG A 45 24.30 -26.15 -9.97
CA ARG A 45 22.90 -26.20 -9.51
C ARG A 45 21.96 -25.56 -10.55
N THR A 46 22.38 -24.48 -11.18
CA THR A 46 21.60 -23.77 -12.19
C THR A 46 21.47 -24.61 -13.47
N SER A 47 22.53 -25.31 -13.89
CA SER A 47 22.50 -26.17 -15.07
C SER A 47 21.59 -27.39 -14.91
N GLU A 48 21.44 -27.91 -13.69
CA GLU A 48 20.50 -28.98 -13.34
C GLU A 48 19.02 -28.57 -13.49
N ASN A 49 18.72 -27.26 -13.53
CA ASN A 49 17.36 -26.74 -13.70
C ASN A 49 16.88 -26.69 -15.17
N TYR A 50 17.69 -27.16 -16.12
CA TYR A 50 17.37 -27.20 -17.54
C TYR A 50 17.05 -28.62 -18.01
N PRO A 51 16.24 -28.77 -19.07
CA PRO A 51 16.03 -30.07 -19.71
C PRO A 51 17.35 -30.70 -20.14
N ILE A 52 17.45 -32.02 -19.97
CA ILE A 52 18.60 -32.79 -20.44
C ILE A 52 18.63 -32.68 -21.97
N SER A 53 19.79 -32.31 -22.51
CA SER A 53 20.02 -32.22 -23.95
C SER A 53 21.02 -33.29 -24.38
N GLU A 54 20.77 -33.91 -25.54
CA GLU A 54 21.73 -34.81 -26.18
C GLU A 54 22.85 -34.03 -26.90
N PHE A 55 22.62 -32.75 -27.18
CA PHE A 55 23.53 -31.90 -27.96
C PHE A 55 24.50 -31.11 -27.09
N TYR A 56 24.11 -30.82 -25.84
CA TYR A 56 24.85 -29.92 -24.96
C TYR A 56 25.00 -30.50 -23.56
N LYS A 57 26.19 -30.30 -22.99
CA LYS A 57 26.38 -30.38 -21.55
C LYS A 57 26.12 -29.00 -20.95
N THR A 58 25.00 -28.86 -20.25
CA THR A 58 24.50 -27.56 -19.78
C THR A 58 25.49 -26.83 -18.87
N ASP A 59 26.22 -27.55 -18.02
CA ASP A 59 27.24 -27.02 -17.10
C ASP A 59 28.49 -26.50 -17.83
N GLU A 60 28.90 -27.13 -18.92
CA GLU A 60 30.03 -26.68 -19.74
C GLU A 60 29.60 -25.50 -20.62
N ILE A 61 28.50 -25.63 -21.37
CA ILE A 61 28.08 -24.63 -22.36
C ILE A 61 27.73 -23.28 -21.72
N ILE A 62 27.07 -23.27 -20.55
CA ILE A 62 26.67 -22.03 -19.85
C ILE A 62 27.87 -21.16 -19.48
N THR A 63 29.05 -21.76 -19.30
CA THR A 63 30.30 -21.05 -19.01
C THR A 63 31.05 -20.65 -20.27
N SER A 64 30.88 -21.37 -21.38
CA SER A 64 31.56 -21.09 -22.64
C SER A 64 30.84 -20.06 -23.50
N LEU A 65 29.56 -19.75 -23.22
CA LEU A 65 28.80 -18.74 -23.94
C LEU A 65 29.54 -17.38 -23.98
N GLY A 66 29.50 -16.75 -25.15
CA GLY A 66 30.01 -15.41 -25.42
C GLY A 66 29.02 -14.30 -25.07
N ILE A 67 29.45 -13.06 -25.28
CA ILE A 67 28.56 -11.90 -25.19
C ILE A 67 27.58 -11.95 -26.36
N GLY A 68 26.29 -11.75 -26.08
CA GLY A 68 25.25 -11.85 -27.08
C GLY A 68 24.85 -13.29 -27.41
N GLU A 69 25.23 -14.27 -26.58
CA GLU A 69 24.71 -15.63 -26.66
C GLU A 69 23.90 -15.96 -25.40
N ALA A 70 22.93 -16.87 -25.54
CA ALA A 70 22.09 -17.34 -24.43
C ALA A 70 21.61 -18.78 -24.65
N LEU A 71 21.37 -19.49 -23.55
CA LEU A 71 20.58 -20.72 -23.55
C LEU A 71 19.10 -20.35 -23.40
N ILE A 72 18.27 -20.91 -24.26
CA ILE A 72 16.84 -20.64 -24.28
C ILE A 72 16.08 -21.97 -24.18
N THR A 73 15.08 -21.99 -23.30
CA THR A 73 14.06 -23.03 -23.24
C THR A 73 12.71 -22.40 -22.92
N ALA A 74 11.65 -22.90 -23.53
CA ALA A 74 10.29 -22.47 -23.29
C ALA A 74 9.37 -23.69 -23.09
N LEU A 75 8.11 -23.46 -22.76
CA LEU A 75 7.11 -24.52 -22.79
C LEU A 75 6.46 -24.57 -24.17
N ASN A 76 6.21 -25.78 -24.67
CA ASN A 76 5.39 -25.98 -25.86
C ASN A 76 3.89 -25.78 -25.56
N GLU A 77 3.03 -25.94 -26.57
CA GLU A 77 1.57 -25.80 -26.45
C GLU A 77 0.93 -26.72 -25.41
N LYS A 78 1.62 -27.80 -25.04
CA LYS A 78 1.17 -28.77 -24.03
C LYS A 78 1.78 -28.52 -22.64
N GLY A 79 2.53 -27.43 -22.46
CA GLY A 79 3.19 -27.11 -21.20
C GLY A 79 4.46 -27.93 -20.91
N ILE A 80 5.03 -28.60 -21.92
CA ILE A 80 6.24 -29.41 -21.78
C ILE A 80 7.46 -28.55 -22.15
N PRO A 81 8.54 -28.55 -21.34
CA PRO A 81 9.78 -27.87 -21.69
C PRO A 81 10.33 -28.34 -23.03
N THR A 82 10.65 -27.39 -23.91
CA THR A 82 11.32 -27.66 -25.19
C THR A 82 12.79 -28.03 -24.95
N PRO A 83 13.45 -28.70 -25.91
CA PRO A 83 14.89 -28.89 -25.85
C PRO A 83 15.64 -27.56 -25.69
N LEU A 84 16.76 -27.61 -24.97
CA LEU A 84 17.61 -26.45 -24.75
C LEU A 84 18.28 -26.01 -26.05
N ALA A 85 18.22 -24.71 -26.37
CA ALA A 85 18.85 -24.15 -27.57
C ALA A 85 19.89 -23.09 -27.20
N ALA A 86 21.14 -23.27 -27.64
CA ALA A 86 22.15 -22.22 -27.62
C ALA A 86 21.91 -21.26 -28.80
N THR A 87 21.63 -19.99 -28.50
CA THR A 87 21.10 -19.03 -29.46
C THR A 87 21.89 -17.73 -29.46
N TYR A 88 22.15 -17.20 -30.66
CA TYR A 88 22.66 -15.84 -30.84
C TYR A 88 21.54 -14.82 -30.62
N MET A 89 21.81 -13.85 -29.76
CA MET A 89 20.89 -12.79 -29.39
C MET A 89 21.13 -11.58 -30.28
N ARG A 90 20.05 -11.04 -30.83
CA ARG A 90 20.09 -9.76 -31.51
C ARG A 90 20.32 -8.65 -30.49
N ALA A 91 21.27 -7.75 -30.79
CA ALA A 91 21.50 -6.59 -29.95
C ALA A 91 20.19 -5.77 -29.80
N PRO A 92 19.89 -5.26 -28.60
CA PRO A 92 18.70 -4.45 -28.39
C PRO A 92 18.77 -3.20 -29.27
N MET A 93 17.69 -2.94 -30.01
CA MET A 93 17.54 -1.69 -30.77
C MET A 93 16.85 -0.63 -29.90
N THR A 94 17.32 -0.49 -28.65
CA THR A 94 16.73 0.39 -27.65
C THR A 94 17.65 1.57 -27.38
N ARG A 95 17.08 2.67 -26.86
CA ARG A 95 17.88 3.73 -26.28
C ARG A 95 18.56 3.16 -25.03
N MET A 96 19.89 3.08 -25.08
CA MET A 96 20.70 2.74 -23.91
C MET A 96 20.71 3.95 -22.97
N ASP A 97 20.56 3.71 -21.66
CA ASP A 97 20.50 4.69 -20.54
C ASP A 97 19.09 5.00 -20.01
N VAL A 98 19.02 5.53 -18.78
CA VAL A 98 17.79 5.83 -18.02
C VAL A 98 17.05 7.00 -18.64
N LEU A 99 15.78 6.78 -19.02
CA LEU A 99 14.96 7.82 -19.66
C LEU A 99 14.80 9.02 -18.72
N THR A 100 14.93 10.21 -19.28
CA THR A 100 14.63 11.45 -18.54
C THR A 100 13.13 11.54 -18.28
N GLU A 101 12.71 12.19 -17.19
CA GLU A 101 11.28 12.30 -16.89
C GLU A 101 10.44 12.91 -18.04
N PRO A 102 10.91 13.93 -18.78
CA PRO A 102 10.16 14.44 -19.93
C PRO A 102 9.96 13.38 -21.04
N GLU A 103 10.97 12.55 -21.31
CA GLU A 103 10.87 11.46 -22.28
C GLU A 103 9.86 10.41 -21.82
N VAL A 104 9.92 10.01 -20.54
CA VAL A 104 8.96 9.07 -19.94
C VAL A 104 7.54 9.61 -20.07
N ARG A 105 7.30 10.87 -19.66
CA ARG A 105 5.97 11.49 -19.75
C ARG A 105 5.45 11.54 -21.19
N SER A 106 6.31 11.85 -22.15
CA SER A 106 5.94 11.89 -23.57
C SER A 106 5.54 10.51 -24.10
N LEU A 107 6.36 9.50 -23.82
CA LEU A 107 6.11 8.12 -24.23
C LEU A 107 4.85 7.56 -23.58
N VAL A 108 4.68 7.75 -22.27
CA VAL A 108 3.49 7.29 -21.55
C VAL A 108 2.24 7.93 -22.15
N ARG A 109 2.21 9.26 -22.32
CA ARG A 109 1.04 9.97 -22.90
C ARG A 109 0.65 9.52 -24.31
N SER A 110 1.58 8.95 -25.07
CA SER A 110 1.28 8.38 -26.39
C SER A 110 0.66 6.98 -26.36
N SER A 111 0.57 6.34 -25.18
CA SER A 111 0.05 4.99 -25.02
C SER A 111 -1.48 4.98 -24.97
N ASP A 112 -2.09 4.08 -25.74
CA ASP A 112 -3.54 3.82 -25.74
C ASP A 112 -4.08 3.33 -24.38
N LEU A 113 -3.19 2.93 -23.47
CA LEU A 113 -3.52 2.46 -22.12
C LEU A 113 -3.74 3.61 -21.13
N VAL A 114 -3.26 4.82 -21.43
CA VAL A 114 -3.34 5.98 -20.53
C VAL A 114 -4.79 6.28 -20.11
N PRO A 115 -5.78 6.36 -21.03
CA PRO A 115 -7.16 6.65 -20.62
C PRO A 115 -7.76 5.62 -19.66
N VAL A 116 -7.22 4.41 -19.61
CA VAL A 116 -7.72 3.31 -18.77
C VAL A 116 -6.96 3.23 -17.43
N TYR A 117 -5.67 3.57 -17.42
CA TYR A 117 -4.77 3.26 -16.30
C TYR A 117 -4.02 4.46 -15.71
N GLU A 118 -4.18 5.68 -16.25
CA GLU A 118 -3.49 6.86 -15.71
C GLU A 118 -4.03 7.28 -14.34
N GLU A 119 -5.35 7.15 -14.13
CA GLU A 119 -5.95 7.50 -12.86
C GLU A 119 -5.59 6.46 -11.79
N THR A 120 -4.85 6.91 -10.77
CA THR A 120 -4.63 6.11 -9.57
C THR A 120 -5.95 5.96 -8.83
N ILE A 121 -6.54 4.78 -8.89
CA ILE A 121 -7.72 4.43 -8.11
C ILE A 121 -7.23 3.93 -6.75
N ASP A 122 -7.40 4.75 -5.72
CA ASP A 122 -7.23 4.33 -4.34
C ASP A 122 -8.56 3.73 -3.85
N GLY A 123 -8.61 2.40 -3.77
CA GLY A 123 -9.81 1.68 -3.34
C GLY A 123 -9.75 1.40 -1.84
N GLU A 124 -10.88 1.57 -1.15
CA GLU A 124 -11.00 1.17 0.26
C GLU A 124 -10.61 -0.30 0.41
N THR A 125 -9.58 -0.54 1.21
CA THR A 125 -9.08 -1.89 1.45
C THR A 125 -10.07 -2.65 2.33
N ALA A 126 -10.11 -3.98 2.16
CA ALA A 126 -10.94 -4.84 3.02
C ALA A 126 -10.60 -4.67 4.52
N TYR A 127 -9.37 -4.25 4.83
CA TYR A 127 -8.92 -3.93 6.17
C TYR A 127 -9.56 -2.65 6.71
N GLU A 128 -9.61 -1.58 5.91
CA GLU A 128 -10.26 -0.31 6.28
C GLU A 128 -11.75 -0.48 6.52
N ILE A 129 -12.45 -1.19 5.62
CA ILE A 129 -13.88 -1.50 5.76
C ILE A 129 -14.14 -2.32 7.04
N LEU A 130 -13.24 -3.25 7.38
CA LEU A 130 -13.37 -4.07 8.58
C LEU A 130 -13.16 -3.23 9.86
N MET A 131 -12.13 -2.39 9.89
CA MET A 131 -11.86 -1.49 11.01
C MET A 131 -13.03 -0.53 11.24
N GLU A 132 -13.58 0.05 10.17
CA GLU A 132 -14.72 0.95 10.27
C GLU A 132 -15.96 0.26 10.86
N LYS A 133 -16.22 -1.00 10.48
CA LYS A 133 -17.30 -1.81 11.06
C LYS A 133 -17.08 -2.11 12.54
N ILE A 134 -15.85 -2.42 12.93
CA ILE A 134 -15.50 -2.68 14.34
C ILE A 134 -15.69 -1.39 15.16
N GLU A 135 -15.23 -0.26 14.65
CA GLU A 135 -15.41 1.03 15.31
C GLU A 135 -16.88 1.44 15.41
N ALA A 136 -17.67 1.20 14.36
CA ALA A 136 -19.11 1.47 14.37
C ALA A 136 -19.82 0.63 15.45
N SER A 137 -19.53 -0.67 15.53
CA SER A 137 -20.08 -1.56 16.56
C SER A 137 -19.67 -1.12 17.97
N GLN A 138 -18.42 -0.72 18.19
CA GLN A 138 -17.96 -0.23 19.50
C GLN A 138 -18.64 1.09 19.91
N LYS A 139 -18.90 1.98 18.94
CA LYS A 139 -19.62 3.24 19.18
C LYS A 139 -21.09 2.99 19.51
N GLU A 140 -21.74 2.03 18.84
CA GLU A 140 -23.11 1.59 19.14
C GLU A 140 -23.21 0.99 20.54
N ASP A 141 -22.33 0.04 20.89
CA ASP A 141 -22.27 -0.56 22.22
C ASP A 141 -22.05 0.48 23.33
N HIS A 142 -21.21 1.48 23.07
CA HIS A 142 -20.96 2.57 24.02
C HIS A 142 -22.18 3.48 24.18
N GLN A 143 -22.88 3.80 23.08
CA GLN A 143 -24.12 4.58 23.13
C GLN A 143 -25.26 3.83 23.81
N GLU A 144 -25.39 2.52 23.64
CA GLU A 144 -26.38 1.71 24.34
C GLU A 144 -26.12 1.67 25.84
N LYS A 145 -24.87 1.46 26.26
CA LYS A 145 -24.48 1.50 27.68
C LYS A 145 -24.77 2.86 28.31
N LEU A 146 -24.44 3.96 27.62
CA LEU A 146 -24.75 5.33 28.09
C LEU A 146 -26.26 5.59 28.19
N LYS A 147 -27.08 5.03 27.28
CA LYS A 147 -28.55 5.13 27.33
C LYS A 147 -29.12 4.29 28.47
N GLU A 148 -28.59 3.10 28.72
CA GLU A 148 -29.00 2.27 29.85
C GLU A 148 -28.62 2.89 31.20
N GLU A 149 -27.43 3.46 31.33
CA GLU A 149 -26.99 4.16 32.54
C GLU A 149 -27.86 5.41 32.79
N ASN A 150 -28.16 6.21 31.77
CA ASN A 150 -29.09 7.34 31.90
C ASN A 150 -30.52 6.90 32.23
N ARG A 151 -30.96 5.72 31.77
CA ARG A 151 -32.28 5.17 32.10
C ARG A 151 -32.33 4.64 33.53
N LYS A 152 -31.24 4.09 34.06
CA LYS A 152 -31.08 3.66 35.45
C LYS A 152 -30.86 4.85 36.41
N ALA A 153 -30.28 5.95 35.93
CA ALA A 153 -30.01 7.16 36.70
C ALA A 153 -31.16 8.20 36.71
N ARG A 154 -32.28 7.97 35.99
CA ARG A 154 -33.47 8.81 36.13
C ARG A 154 -34.14 8.53 37.49
N PRO A 155 -34.16 9.50 38.43
CA PRO A 155 -34.91 9.32 39.67
C PRO A 155 -36.41 9.29 39.34
N LYS A 156 -37.16 8.42 40.03
CA LYS A 156 -38.63 8.56 40.11
C LYS A 156 -38.93 9.99 40.56
N LYS A 157 -39.88 10.65 39.89
CA LYS A 157 -40.38 11.98 40.26
C LYS A 157 -40.90 11.97 41.70
N GLU A 158 -40.05 12.39 42.63
CA GLU A 158 -40.39 12.98 43.92
C GLU A 158 -39.28 13.98 44.21
N ASP A 159 -39.61 15.28 44.12
CA ASP A 159 -39.11 16.36 44.98
C ASP A 159 -39.34 17.74 44.32
N ASP A 160 -40.62 18.13 44.25
CA ASP A 160 -41.02 19.53 44.06
C ASP A 160 -40.81 20.36 45.34
N SER A 161 -40.43 19.75 46.47
CA SER A 161 -40.28 20.41 47.78
C SER A 161 -38.90 21.08 47.97
N LEU A 162 -37.81 20.40 47.60
CA LEU A 162 -36.43 20.85 47.84
C LEU A 162 -36.01 22.02 46.93
N PHE A 163 -36.44 22.00 45.66
CA PHE A 163 -36.15 23.09 44.72
C PHE A 163 -36.91 24.38 45.10
N LYS A 164 -38.11 24.23 45.67
CA LYS A 164 -38.96 25.33 46.11
C LYS A 164 -38.44 25.97 47.39
N GLU A 165 -37.84 25.21 48.30
CA GLU A 165 -37.17 25.76 49.49
C GLU A 165 -35.86 26.49 49.15
N LEU A 166 -35.02 25.94 48.28
CA LEU A 166 -33.77 26.58 47.85
C LEU A 166 -34.01 27.89 47.06
N SER A 167 -35.11 27.98 46.32
CA SER A 167 -35.49 29.17 45.54
C SER A 167 -35.98 30.36 46.39
N LYS A 168 -36.43 30.09 47.64
CA LYS A 168 -37.02 31.09 48.53
C LYS A 168 -35.99 31.80 49.41
N ASN A 169 -34.78 31.24 49.54
CA ASN A 169 -33.71 31.90 50.30
C ASN A 169 -33.05 33.01 49.48
N THR A 170 -33.21 34.25 49.94
CA THR A 170 -32.70 35.48 49.32
C THR A 170 -31.18 35.45 49.12
N MET A 171 -30.44 34.75 50.01
CA MET A 171 -28.98 34.58 49.89
C MET A 171 -28.58 33.74 48.66
N VAL A 172 -29.34 32.70 48.30
CA VAL A 172 -29.02 31.83 47.16
C VAL A 172 -29.22 32.55 45.83
N ARG A 173 -30.26 33.38 45.73
CA ARG A 173 -30.50 34.24 44.55
C ARG A 173 -29.39 35.26 44.31
N GLN A 174 -28.76 35.74 45.38
CA GLN A 174 -27.72 36.77 45.30
C GLN A 174 -26.35 36.18 44.91
N VAL A 175 -26.03 34.99 45.42
CA VAL A 175 -24.85 34.22 45.00
C VAL A 175 -25.01 33.74 43.55
N GLY A 176 -26.18 33.21 43.17
CA GLY A 176 -26.45 32.75 41.81
C GLY A 176 -26.36 33.86 40.75
N ARG A 177 -26.81 35.09 41.06
CA ARG A 177 -26.70 36.24 40.15
C ARG A 177 -25.27 36.73 39.95
N THR A 178 -24.41 36.56 40.94
CA THR A 178 -23.01 37.01 40.87
C THR A 178 -22.19 36.03 40.03
N VAL A 179 -22.38 34.73 40.27
CA VAL A 179 -21.74 33.65 39.49
C VAL A 179 -22.19 33.67 38.03
N ALA A 180 -23.50 33.86 37.76
CA ALA A 180 -23.99 33.96 36.39
C ALA A 180 -23.44 35.17 35.63
N ARG A 181 -23.21 36.29 36.32
CA ARG A 181 -22.67 37.52 35.70
C ARG A 181 -21.18 37.41 35.41
N GLU A 182 -20.42 36.69 36.23
CA GLU A 182 -19.00 36.40 35.97
C GLU A 182 -18.83 35.36 34.85
N LEU A 183 -19.64 34.31 34.82
CA LEU A 183 -19.65 33.34 33.72
C LEU A 183 -20.05 33.98 32.39
N ALA A 184 -21.04 34.88 32.39
CA ALA A 184 -21.43 35.61 31.19
C ALA A 184 -20.30 36.51 30.66
N ARG A 185 -19.52 37.17 31.54
CA ARG A 185 -18.34 37.96 31.13
C ARG A 185 -17.19 37.09 30.66
N GLY A 186 -16.96 35.93 31.29
CA GLY A 186 -15.95 34.97 30.84
C GLY A 186 -16.25 34.42 29.44
N LEU A 187 -17.52 34.09 29.17
CA LEU A 187 -17.96 33.61 27.86
C LEU A 187 -18.02 34.72 26.79
N LEU A 188 -18.45 35.94 27.13
CA LEU A 188 -18.43 37.09 26.20
C LEU A 188 -17.00 37.56 25.86
N GLY A 189 -16.07 37.45 26.81
CA GLY A 189 -14.65 37.71 26.57
C GLY A 189 -13.99 36.66 25.68
N ALA A 190 -14.33 35.37 25.88
CA ALA A 190 -13.82 34.27 25.06
C ALA A 190 -14.43 34.23 23.64
N LEU A 191 -15.61 34.82 23.43
CA LEU A 191 -16.28 34.90 22.11
C LEU A 191 -16.02 36.21 21.35
N GLY A 192 -15.02 37.01 21.75
CA GLY A 192 -14.39 37.98 20.84
C GLY A 192 -15.23 39.21 20.43
N VAL A 193 -16.16 39.68 21.26
CA VAL A 193 -16.85 40.96 20.99
C VAL A 193 -15.95 42.13 21.44
N SER A 194 -15.00 42.51 20.59
CA SER A 194 -14.26 43.77 20.74
C SER A 194 -15.16 44.94 20.31
N ALA A 195 -15.32 45.93 21.19
CA ALA A 195 -16.02 47.17 20.89
C ALA A 195 -15.20 47.98 19.87
N ALA A 196 -15.63 47.93 18.60
CA ALA A 196 -15.10 48.80 17.55
C ALA A 196 -15.31 50.27 17.90
N THR A 197 -14.23 51.02 18.12
CA THR A 197 -14.27 52.50 18.20
C THR A 197 -13.11 53.09 17.40
N ARG A 198 -13.35 53.34 16.11
CA ARG A 198 -13.59 54.66 15.49
C ARG A 198 -12.33 55.50 15.27
N LYS A 199 -11.72 55.29 14.09
CA LYS A 199 -10.75 56.16 13.42
C LYS A 199 -11.36 57.56 13.23
N ARG A 200 -10.74 58.59 13.80
CA ARG A 200 -11.08 60.00 13.54
C ARG A 200 -9.92 60.61 12.74
N ARG A 201 -10.26 61.16 11.58
CA ARG A 201 -9.42 62.05 10.77
C ARG A 201 -9.21 63.37 11.52
N SER A 202 -7.96 63.83 11.56
CA SER A 202 -7.50 65.13 11.04
C SER A 202 -5.99 65.07 10.93
#